data_AF-A0A7Y3AR07-F1
#
_entry.id   AF-A0A7Y3AR07-F1
#
_cell.length_a   1.000
_cell.length_b   1.000
_cell.length_c   1.000
_cell.angle_alpha   90.00
_cell.angle_beta   90.00
_cell.angle_gamma   90.00
#
_symmetry.space_group_name_H-M   'P 1'
#
loop_
_entity.id
_entity.type
_entity.pdbx_description
1 polymer ?
#
loop_
_entity_poly.entity_id
_entity_poly.type
_entity_poly.pdbx_seq_one_letter_code
_entity_poly.pdbx_strand_id
1 'polypeptide(L)'
;MENQTQMWVSAVRLLVPETGNFVSCGNIAPGSICSTTFPEAAYSGSPVEITWSQGGQIHSTGQFKLQIPADLASERPAMVRLVISGQGSAGAMVVQRPD
;
A
#
# COMPACT_ATOMS: atom_id res chain seq x y z
N MET A 1 -4.98 1.43 -3.12
CA MET A 1 -4.51 2.43 -2.14
C MET A 1 -5.67 3.32 -1.75
N GLU A 2 -5.96 3.45 -0.47
CA GLU A 2 -7.11 4.15 0.07
C GLU A 2 -6.67 5.36 0.89
N ASN A 3 -7.27 6.51 0.62
CA ASN A 3 -7.07 7.73 1.39
C ASN A 3 -8.24 7.93 2.35
N GLN A 4 -8.07 7.59 3.62
CA GLN A 4 -9.10 7.79 4.66
C GLN A 4 -8.98 9.16 5.34
N THR A 5 -8.09 10.02 4.85
CA THR A 5 -7.89 11.36 5.41
C THR A 5 -8.86 12.37 4.78
N GLN A 6 -8.96 13.54 5.41
CA GLN A 6 -9.71 14.69 4.88
C GLN A 6 -8.89 15.57 3.93
N MET A 7 -7.68 15.13 3.53
CA MET A 7 -6.78 15.88 2.67
C MET A 7 -6.47 15.12 1.38
N TRP A 8 -6.11 15.85 0.34
CA TRP A 8 -5.51 15.23 -0.84
C TRP A 8 -4.20 14.55 -0.45
N VAL A 9 -4.03 13.35 -1.00
CA VAL A 9 -2.77 12.62 -0.94
C VAL A 9 -2.26 12.48 -2.37
N SER A 10 -0.96 12.64 -2.56
CA SER A 10 -0.33 12.45 -3.86
C SER A 10 0.97 11.65 -3.76
N ALA A 11 1.45 11.19 -4.91
CA ALA A 11 2.71 10.47 -5.04
C ALA A 11 2.83 9.28 -4.06
N VAL A 12 1.73 8.57 -3.83
CA VAL A 12 1.73 7.40 -2.96
C VAL A 12 2.53 6.30 -3.64
N ARG A 13 3.49 5.73 -2.93
CA ARG A 13 4.33 4.64 -3.42
C ARG A 13 4.45 3.57 -2.35
N LEU A 14 4.28 2.32 -2.75
CA LEU A 14 4.66 1.14 -1.98
C LEU A 14 5.87 0.52 -2.67
N LEU A 15 7.00 0.48 -1.99
CA LEU A 15 8.29 0.01 -2.50
C LEU A 15 8.72 -1.26 -1.76
N VAL A 16 9.29 -2.22 -2.47
CA VAL A 16 10.06 -3.35 -1.92
C VAL A 16 11.54 -3.02 -2.09
N PRO A 17 12.25 -2.52 -1.06
CA PRO A 17 13.60 -1.99 -1.22
C PRO A 17 14.62 -3.02 -1.74
N GLU A 18 14.46 -4.29 -1.37
CA GLU A 18 15.36 -5.38 -1.78
C GLU A 18 15.37 -5.62 -3.30
N THR A 19 14.23 -5.43 -3.97
CA THR A 19 14.08 -5.67 -5.42
C THR A 19 13.95 -4.38 -6.22
N GLY A 20 13.67 -3.26 -5.57
CA GLY A 20 13.33 -2.00 -6.22
C GLY A 20 11.92 -1.97 -6.81
N ASN A 21 11.16 -3.08 -6.75
CA ASN A 21 9.80 -3.16 -7.26
C ASN A 21 8.89 -2.21 -6.49
N PHE A 22 8.03 -1.50 -7.21
CA PHE A 22 7.09 -0.60 -6.59
C PHE A 22 5.77 -0.52 -7.35
N VAL A 23 4.74 -0.10 -6.63
CA VAL A 23 3.50 0.40 -7.20
C VAL A 23 3.26 1.81 -6.72
N SER A 24 2.59 2.62 -7.54
CA SER A 24 2.33 4.01 -7.22
C SER A 24 0.94 4.47 -7.66
N CYS A 25 0.42 5.43 -6.93
CA CYS A 25 -0.75 6.22 -7.30
C CYS A 25 -0.38 7.69 -7.45
N GLY A 26 -1.05 8.37 -8.38
CA GLY A 26 -1.02 9.81 -8.52
C GLY A 26 -1.78 10.50 -7.38
N ASN A 27 -2.73 11.36 -7.71
CA ASN A 27 -3.55 12.04 -6.71
C ASN A 27 -4.73 11.17 -6.27
N ILE A 28 -4.95 11.08 -4.96
CA ILE A 28 -6.08 10.40 -4.34
C ILE A 28 -6.86 11.44 -3.53
N ALA A 29 -8.10 11.71 -3.96
CA ALA A 29 -9.01 12.60 -3.26
C ALA A 29 -9.34 12.09 -1.84
N PRO A 30 -9.78 12.96 -0.92
CA PRO A 30 -10.29 12.54 0.39
C PRO A 30 -11.34 11.43 0.28
N GLY A 31 -11.24 10.40 1.11
CA GLY A 31 -12.18 9.27 1.14
C GLY A 31 -12.18 8.38 -0.11
N SER A 32 -11.26 8.60 -1.04
CA SER A 32 -11.25 7.90 -2.34
C SER A 32 -10.20 6.78 -2.40
N ILE A 33 -10.36 5.92 -3.39
CA ILE A 33 -9.48 4.78 -3.64
C ILE A 33 -8.83 4.94 -5.00
N CYS A 34 -7.52 4.75 -5.05
CA CYS A 34 -6.79 4.50 -6.27
C CYS A 34 -6.54 2.99 -6.38
N SER A 35 -7.16 2.37 -7.37
CA SER A 35 -7.02 0.92 -7.61
C SER A 35 -5.69 0.66 -8.31
N THR A 36 -4.76 0.06 -7.59
CA THR A 36 -3.50 -0.45 -8.16
C THR A 36 -3.45 -1.94 -7.90
N THR A 37 -3.19 -2.71 -8.94
CA THR A 37 -2.75 -4.09 -8.79
C THR A 37 -1.28 -4.08 -8.38
N PHE A 38 -1.00 -4.40 -7.11
CA PHE A 38 0.31 -4.94 -6.77
C PHE A 38 0.45 -6.22 -7.60
N PRO A 39 1.55 -6.44 -8.33
CA PRO A 39 1.69 -7.67 -9.10
C PRO A 39 1.49 -8.85 -8.14
N GLU A 40 0.65 -9.81 -8.55
CA GLU A 40 0.30 -11.05 -7.82
C GLU A 40 1.52 -11.93 -7.48
N ALA A 41 2.73 -11.47 -7.82
CA ALA A 41 3.98 -12.07 -7.40
C ALA A 41 3.94 -12.21 -5.87
N ALA A 42 3.95 -13.48 -5.44
CA ALA A 42 3.91 -13.89 -4.05
C ALA A 42 4.84 -13.00 -3.23
N TYR A 43 4.25 -12.09 -2.45
CA TYR A 43 5.01 -11.26 -1.54
C TYR A 43 5.77 -12.22 -0.62
N SER A 44 7.09 -12.26 -0.77
CA SER A 44 7.96 -13.27 -0.16
C SER A 44 8.31 -12.98 1.31
N GLY A 45 7.65 -11.98 1.91
CA GLY A 45 7.98 -11.47 3.24
C GLY A 45 9.12 -10.44 3.27
N SER A 46 9.59 -9.97 2.10
CA SER A 46 10.56 -8.88 1.98
C SER A 46 10.02 -7.58 2.58
N PRO A 47 10.80 -6.77 3.31
CA PRO A 47 10.30 -5.51 3.87
C PRO A 47 9.76 -4.59 2.76
N VAL A 48 8.78 -3.76 3.13
CA VAL A 48 8.20 -2.72 2.29
C VAL A 48 8.30 -1.38 2.96
N GLU A 49 8.28 -0.33 2.16
CA GLU A 49 8.18 1.06 2.62
C GLU A 49 7.05 1.76 1.87
N ILE A 50 6.25 2.54 2.61
CA ILE A 50 5.20 3.38 2.04
C ILE A 50 5.65 4.83 2.14
N THR A 51 5.63 5.57 1.02
CA THR A 51 5.88 7.01 0.97
C THR A 51 4.72 7.74 0.33
N TRP A 52 4.39 8.93 0.80
CA TRP A 52 3.33 9.76 0.22
C TRP A 52 3.56 11.25 0.51
N SER A 53 2.90 12.11 -0.27
CA SER A 53 2.83 13.55 -0.01
C SER A 53 1.45 13.93 0.48
N GLN A 54 1.40 14.73 1.55
CA GLN A 54 0.16 15.25 2.14
C GLN A 54 0.44 16.59 2.81
N GLY A 55 -0.40 17.60 2.54
CA GLY A 55 -0.25 18.92 3.17
C GLY A 55 1.08 19.62 2.88
N GLY A 56 1.75 19.31 1.76
CA GLY A 56 3.06 19.85 1.42
C GLY A 56 4.24 19.15 2.10
N GLN A 57 4.00 18.10 2.89
CA GLN A 57 5.03 17.30 3.54
C GLN A 57 5.12 15.90 2.90
N ILE A 58 6.33 15.36 2.87
CA ILE A 58 6.59 13.97 2.48
C ILE A 58 6.63 13.13 3.75
N HIS A 59 5.89 12.03 3.74
CA HIS A 59 5.83 11.07 4.83
C HIS A 59 6.36 9.71 4.38
N SER A 60 6.88 8.95 5.35
CA SER A 60 7.29 7.56 5.19
C SER A 60 6.91 6.75 6.43
N THR A 61 6.54 5.48 6.23
CA THR A 61 6.38 4.51 7.32
C THR A 61 7.72 3.96 7.84
N GLY A 62 8.82 4.21 7.12
CA GLY A 62 10.01 3.36 7.20
C GLY A 62 9.73 1.94 6.69
N GLN A 63 10.72 1.08 6.82
CA GLN A 63 10.60 -0.32 6.40
C GLN A 63 9.83 -1.15 7.43
N PHE A 64 8.86 -1.93 6.96
CA PHE A 64 8.12 -2.90 7.77
C PHE A 64 7.75 -4.13 6.94
N LYS A 65 7.37 -5.23 7.59
CA LYS A 65 6.92 -6.44 6.91
C LYS A 65 5.40 -6.51 6.90
N LEU A 66 4.82 -6.85 5.75
CA LEU A 66 3.40 -7.16 5.69
C LEU A 66 3.17 -8.51 6.36
N GLN A 67 2.12 -8.58 7.18
CA GLN A 67 1.62 -9.86 7.64
C GLN A 67 0.93 -10.55 6.46
N ILE A 68 1.39 -11.75 6.15
CA ILE A 68 0.76 -12.63 5.16
C ILE A 68 -0.19 -13.54 5.94
N PRO A 69 -1.52 -13.43 5.73
CA PRO A 69 -2.47 -14.35 6.35
C PRO A 69 -2.15 -15.80 5.97
N ALA A 70 -2.20 -16.71 6.94
CA ALA A 70 -1.86 -18.12 6.71
C ALA A 70 -2.89 -18.86 5.84
N ASP A 71 -4.08 -18.26 5.68
CA ASP A 71 -5.24 -18.76 4.96
C ASP A 71 -5.34 -18.23 3.51
N LEU A 72 -4.32 -17.52 3.01
CA LEU A 72 -4.26 -17.16 1.60
C LEU A 72 -4.23 -18.42 0.73
N ALA A 73 -5.18 -18.54 -0.18
CA ALA A 73 -5.17 -19.64 -1.15
C ALA A 73 -4.05 -19.41 -2.16
N SER A 74 -3.10 -20.36 -2.27
CA SER A 74 -1.93 -20.27 -3.14
C SER A 74 -2.26 -20.05 -4.63
N GLU A 75 -3.45 -20.49 -5.06
CA GLU A 75 -3.91 -20.40 -6.45
C GLU A 75 -4.72 -19.11 -6.75
N ARG A 76 -4.89 -18.21 -5.77
CA ARG A 76 -5.70 -17.00 -5.94
C ARG A 76 -4.86 -15.71 -5.91
N PRO A 77 -5.14 -14.76 -6.83
CA PRO A 77 -4.59 -13.42 -6.79
C PRO A 77 -4.70 -12.76 -5.40
N ALA A 78 -3.56 -12.44 -4.80
CA ALA A 78 -3.52 -11.59 -3.62
C ALA A 78 -3.23 -10.14 -4.03
N MET A 79 -3.88 -9.20 -3.35
CA MET A 79 -3.70 -7.76 -3.55
C MET A 79 -3.16 -7.13 -2.27
N VAL A 80 -2.38 -6.05 -2.39
CA VAL A 80 -1.99 -5.24 -1.23
C VAL A 80 -3.00 -4.10 -1.05
N ARG A 81 -3.73 -4.12 0.07
CA ARG A 81 -4.56 -3.00 0.50
C ARG A 81 -3.72 -2.07 1.37
N LEU A 82 -3.34 -0.94 0.80
CA LEU A 82 -2.68 0.18 1.49
C LEU A 82 -3.73 1.19 1.94
N VAL A 83 -3.65 1.62 3.19
CA VAL A 83 -4.53 2.63 3.81
C VAL A 83 -3.68 3.75 4.41
N ILE A 84 -3.98 5.00 4.05
CA ILE A 84 -3.44 6.20 4.69
C ILE A 84 -4.52 6.75 5.59
N SER A 85 -4.32 6.65 6.90
CA SER A 85 -5.33 6.95 7.93
C SER A 85 -5.15 8.32 8.57
N GLY A 86 -3.98 8.95 8.42
CA GLY A 86 -3.71 10.28 8.97
C GLY A 86 -2.35 10.83 8.56
N GLN A 87 -2.00 12.02 9.07
CA GLN A 87 -0.67 12.60 8.85
C GLN A 87 0.41 11.67 9.41
N GLY A 88 1.36 11.27 8.56
CA GLY A 88 2.44 10.36 8.93
C GLY A 88 2.00 8.92 9.24
N SER A 89 0.72 8.56 9.09
CA SER A 89 0.21 7.22 9.41
C SER A 89 -0.32 6.51 8.17
N ALA A 90 0.33 5.41 7.81
CA ALA A 90 -0.12 4.51 6.76
C ALA A 90 0.18 3.06 7.15
N GLY A 91 -0.59 2.14 6.59
CA GLY A 91 -0.38 0.70 6.75
C GLY A 91 -0.76 -0.04 5.48
N ALA A 92 -0.35 -1.29 5.40
CA ALA A 92 -0.73 -2.17 4.31
C ALA A 92 -0.98 -3.60 4.82
N MET A 93 -1.89 -4.28 4.15
CA MET A 93 -2.25 -5.67 4.43
C MET A 93 -2.45 -6.41 3.12
N VAL A 94 -2.15 -7.71 3.12
CA VAL A 94 -2.45 -8.58 1.99
C VAL A 94 -3.91 -9.02 2.09
N VAL A 95 -4.66 -8.86 1.00
CA VAL A 95 -6.08 -9.24 0.92
C VAL A 95 -6.32 -10.08 -0.34
N GLN A 96 -7.17 -11.09 -0.22
CA GLN A 96 -7.78 -11.78 -1.36
C GLN A 96 -9.23 -11.32 -1.45
N ARG A 97 -9.77 -11.12 -2.67
CA ARG A 97 -11.19 -10.83 -2.82
C ARG A 97 -11.98 -12.08 -2.44
N PRO A 98 -13.04 -11.96 -1.61
CA PRO A 98 -14.00 -13.04 -1.45
C PRO A 98 -14.78 -13.21 -2.77
N ASP A 99 -15.15 -14.46 -3.07
CA ASP A 99 -15.96 -14.83 -4.23
C ASP A 99 -17.40 -14.29 -4.13
#